data_AF-A0A1J6KQZ4-F1
#
_entry.id   AF-A0A1J6KQZ4-F1
#
_cell.length_a   1.000
_cell.length_b   1.000
_cell.length_c   1.000
_cell.angle_alpha   90.00
_cell.angle_beta   90.00
_cell.angle_gamma   90.00
#
_symmetry.space_group_name_H-M   'P 1'
#
loop_
_entity.id
_entity.type
_entity.pdbx_description
1 polymer ?
#
loop_
_entity_poly.entity_id
_entity_poly.type
_entity_poly.pdbx_seq_one_letter_code
_entity_poly.pdbx_strand_id
1 'polypeptide(L)' 'ASSSLSSYSPCAACKFLRRKCQPECVFAPYFPPVQPQKFANVHKIFGASNVTKLLNELQPHQRKDAVNSLAYEADMRLRD' A
#
# COMPACT_ATOMS: atom_id res chain seq x y z
N ALA A 1 14.35 16.60 -7.90
CA ALA A 1 12.99 16.95 -8.33
C ALA A 1 12.23 15.66 -8.63
N SER A 2 11.29 15.29 -7.75
CA SER A 2 10.58 14.01 -7.77
C SER A 2 9.41 14.06 -8.75
N SER A 3 9.70 13.86 -10.03
CA SER A 3 8.67 13.76 -11.07
C SER A 3 8.19 12.32 -11.15
N SER A 4 7.08 12.02 -10.48
CA SER A 4 6.31 10.79 -10.73
C SER A 4 4.85 11.14 -10.92
N LEU A 5 4.59 11.99 -11.92
CA LEU A 5 3.25 12.19 -12.47
C LEU A 5 3.10 11.35 -13.73
N SER A 6 2.13 10.43 -13.67
CA SER A 6 1.34 9.93 -14.79
C SER A 6 2.02 9.14 -15.91
N SER A 7 2.10 7.83 -15.69
CA SER A 7 1.78 6.85 -16.74
C SER A 7 0.67 5.91 -16.24
N TYR A 8 -0.55 6.48 -16.10
CA TYR A 8 -1.90 5.86 -16.06
C TYR A 8 -2.15 4.52 -15.34
N SER A 9 -1.21 4.03 -14.55
CA SER A 9 -1.29 2.71 -13.94
C SER A 9 -1.79 2.85 -12.50
N PRO A 10 -2.91 2.19 -12.12
CA PRO A 10 -3.37 2.21 -10.75
C PRO A 10 -2.31 1.62 -9.83
N CYS A 11 -2.17 2.17 -8.62
CA CYS A 11 -1.30 1.58 -7.60
C CYS A 11 -1.70 0.13 -7.30
N ALA A 12 -0.80 -0.65 -6.70
CA ALA A 12 -1.05 -2.08 -6.43
C ALA A 12 -2.33 -2.28 -5.60
N ALA A 13 -2.60 -1.38 -4.64
CA ALA A 13 -3.83 -1.42 -3.84
C ALA A 13 -5.09 -1.22 -4.68
N CYS A 14 -5.15 -0.15 -5.47
CA CYS A 14 -6.31 0.15 -6.30
C CYS A 14 -6.51 -0.89 -7.40
N LYS A 15 -5.43 -1.43 -7.97
CA LYS A 15 -5.47 -2.55 -8.92
C LYS A 15 -6.07 -3.80 -8.27
N PHE A 16 -5.64 -4.16 -7.07
CA PHE A 16 -6.15 -5.32 -6.33
C PHE A 16 -7.63 -5.15 -5.95
N LEU A 17 -8.00 -3.97 -5.46
CA LEU A 17 -9.38 -3.63 -5.08
C LEU A 17 -10.29 -3.32 -6.27
N ARG A 18 -9.79 -3.39 -7.51
CA ARG A 18 -10.53 -3.10 -8.75
C ARG A 18 -11.25 -1.75 -8.74
N ARG A 19 -10.61 -0.72 -8.18
CA ARG A 19 -11.15 0.65 -8.10
C ARG A 19 -10.24 1.65 -8.80
N LYS A 20 -10.81 2.81 -9.17
CA LYS A 20 -10.05 3.91 -9.76
C LYS A 20 -9.03 4.46 -8.76
N CYS A 21 -7.77 4.58 -9.18
CA CYS A 21 -6.73 5.21 -8.38
C CYS A 21 -6.81 6.74 -8.56
N GLN A 22 -7.21 7.44 -7.50
CA GLN A 22 -7.31 8.90 -7.49
C GLN A 22 -5.93 9.55 -7.20
N PRO A 23 -5.73 10.83 -7.55
CA PRO A 23 -4.50 11.57 -7.24
C PRO A 23 -4.16 11.58 -5.73
N GLU A 24 -5.18 11.62 -4.88
CA GLU A 24 -5.07 11.65 -3.42
C GLU A 24 -5.09 10.24 -2.78
N CYS A 25 -4.77 9.20 -3.55
CA CYS A 25 -4.79 7.84 -3.04
C CYS A 25 -3.74 7.62 -1.94
N VAL A 26 -4.21 7.41 -0.71
CA VAL A 26 -3.35 7.14 0.47
C VAL A 26 -2.41 5.94 0.29
N PHE A 27 -2.75 4.99 -0.58
CA PHE A 27 -1.92 3.80 -0.84
C PHE A 27 -0.86 4.02 -1.92
N ALA A 28 -1.07 4.98 -2.83
CA ALA A 28 -0.23 5.13 -4.02
C ALA A 28 1.26 5.36 -3.72
N PRO A 29 1.65 6.16 -2.70
CA PRO A 29 3.06 6.35 -2.36
C PRO A 29 3.76 5.10 -1.81
N TYR A 30 3.00 4.13 -1.29
CA TYR A 30 3.55 3.01 -0.51
C TYR A 30 3.39 1.65 -1.21
N PHE A 31 2.42 1.52 -2.11
CA PHE A 31 2.09 0.30 -2.85
C PHE A 31 2.21 0.54 -4.37
N PRO A 32 3.44 0.66 -4.91
CA PRO A 32 3.64 0.88 -6.33
C PRO A 32 3.18 -0.35 -7.15
N PRO A 33 2.76 -0.17 -8.42
CA PRO A 33 2.23 -1.24 -9.25
C PRO A 33 3.23 -2.37 -9.52
N VAL A 34 4.53 -2.12 -9.37
CA VAL A 34 5.62 -3.09 -9.55
C VAL A 34 5.69 -4.13 -8.41
N GLN A 35 5.01 -3.89 -7.29
CA GLN A 35 4.99 -4.79 -6.12
C GLN A 35 3.55 -5.21 -5.76
N PRO A 36 2.83 -5.94 -6.62
CA PRO A 36 1.43 -6.32 -6.37
C PRO A 36 1.28 -7.25 -5.16
N GLN A 37 2.24 -8.16 -4.95
CA GLN A 37 2.24 -9.11 -3.82
C GLN A 37 2.32 -8.41 -2.46
N LYS A 38 3.03 -7.28 -2.39
CA LYS A 38 3.16 -6.49 -1.15
C LYS A 38 1.80 -6.08 -0.62
N PHE A 39 0.91 -5.56 -1.48
CA PHE A 39 -0.43 -5.19 -1.06
C PHE A 39 -1.30 -6.42 -0.81
N ALA A 40 -1.20 -7.47 -1.62
CA ALA A 40 -2.00 -8.69 -1.44
C ALA A 40 -1.76 -9.34 -0.07
N ASN A 41 -0.49 -9.45 0.35
CA ASN A 41 -0.13 -10.02 1.65
C ASN A 41 -0.66 -9.14 2.79
N VAL A 42 -0.37 -7.84 2.76
CA VAL A 42 -0.84 -6.87 3.76
C VAL A 42 -2.36 -6.87 3.86
N HIS A 43 -3.05 -6.89 2.72
CA HIS A 43 -4.51 -6.95 2.66
C HIS A 43 -5.05 -8.24 3.29
N LYS A 44 -4.43 -9.39 3.01
CA LYS A 44 -4.87 -10.70 3.52
C LYS A 44 -4.74 -10.79 5.04
N ILE A 45 -3.69 -10.21 5.62
CA ILE A 45 -3.40 -10.30 7.06
C ILE A 45 -4.06 -9.17 7.87
N PHE A 46 -3.98 -7.93 7.38
CA PHE A 46 -4.44 -6.76 8.14
C PHE A 46 -5.74 -6.16 7.59
N GLY A 47 -6.04 -6.35 6.31
CA GLY A 47 -7.19 -5.73 5.64
C GLY A 47 -6.97 -4.28 5.22
N ALA A 48 -7.58 -3.86 4.10
CA ALA A 48 -7.43 -2.51 3.56
C ALA A 48 -7.87 -1.40 4.54
N SER A 49 -8.94 -1.62 5.30
CA SER A 49 -9.51 -0.62 6.20
C SER A 49 -8.57 -0.32 7.38
N ASN A 50 -8.01 -1.35 8.00
CA ASN A 50 -7.08 -1.20 9.12
C ASN A 50 -5.79 -0.50 8.67
N VAL A 51 -5.26 -0.88 7.51
CA VAL A 51 -4.07 -0.23 6.94
C VAL A 51 -4.35 1.24 6.63
N THR A 52 -5.53 1.55 6.08
CA THR A 52 -5.93 2.95 5.83
C THR A 52 -6.01 3.74 7.12
N LYS A 53 -6.65 3.17 8.16
CA LYS A 53 -6.79 3.80 9.47
C LYS A 53 -5.41 4.09 10.08
N LEU A 54 -4.54 3.08 10.12
CA LEU A 54 -3.17 3.23 10.62
C LEU A 54 -2.39 4.30 9.85
N LEU A 55 -2.47 4.29 8.51
CA LEU A 55 -1.80 5.30 7.69
C LEU A 55 -2.30 6.71 8.03
N ASN A 56 -3.59 6.90 8.29
CA ASN A 56 -4.14 8.20 8.66
C ASN A 56 -3.74 8.66 10.08
N GLU A 57 -3.55 7.73 11.01
CA GLU A 57 -3.11 8.01 12.39
C GLU A 57 -1.60 8.32 12.47
N LEU A 58 -0.80 7.79 11.55
CA LEU A 58 0.65 8.01 11.51
C LEU A 58 1.04 9.31 10.80
N GLN A 59 2.13 9.91 11.29
CA GLN A 59 2.76 11.06 10.62
C GLN A 59 3.34 10.63 9.26
N PRO A 60 3.34 11.50 8.23
CA PRO A 60 3.75 11.14 6.88
C PRO A 60 5.12 10.47 6.75
N HIS A 61 6.08 10.87 7.60
CA HIS A 61 7.43 10.32 7.61
C HIS A 61 7.49 8.88 8.14
N GLN A 62 6.56 8.48 9.02
CA GLN A 62 6.52 7.13 9.62
C GLN A 62 5.78 6.11 8.75
N ARG A 63 4.89 6.58 7.88
CA ARG A 63 4.00 5.73 7.07
C ARG A 63 4.78 4.75 6.18
N LYS A 64 5.91 5.18 5.60
CA LYS A 64 6.73 4.33 4.74
C LYS A 64 7.29 3.14 5.52
N ASP A 65 7.85 3.41 6.70
CA ASP A 65 8.43 2.36 7.54
C ASP A 65 7.36 1.43 8.09
N ALA A 66 6.21 1.98 8.52
CA ALA A 66 5.07 1.18 8.96
C ALA A 66 4.59 0.21 7.86
N VAL A 67 4.44 0.67 6.61
CA VAL A 67 4.03 -0.21 5.49
C VAL A 67 5.08 -1.28 5.19
N ASN A 68 6.37 -0.99 5.35
CA ASN A 68 7.42 -2.00 5.19
C ASN A 68 7.35 -3.07 6.28
N SER A 69 7.14 -2.67 7.54
CA SER A 69 6.95 -3.60 8.66
C SER A 69 5.72 -4.48 8.47
N LEU A 70 4.57 -3.90 8.09
CA LEU A 70 3.36 -4.65 7.79
C LEU A 70 3.55 -5.63 6.63
N ALA A 71 4.26 -5.22 5.58
CA ALA A 71 4.53 -6.10 4.45
C ALA A 71 5.40 -7.29 4.83
N TYR A 72 6.44 -7.06 5.63
CA TYR A 72 7.30 -8.10 6.14
C TYR A 72 6.53 -9.07 7.06
N GLU A 73 5.78 -8.52 8.02
CA GLU A 73 4.98 -9.34 8.95
C GLU A 73 3.92 -10.16 8.20
N ALA A 74 3.26 -9.56 7.21
CA ALA A 74 2.27 -10.27 6.41
C ALA A 74 2.88 -11.38 5.57
N ASP A 75 4.06 -11.18 4.99
CA ASP A 75 4.78 -12.20 4.24
C ASP A 75 5.16 -13.38 5.13
N MET A 76 5.68 -13.10 6.34
CA MET A 76 6.06 -14.14 7.30
C MET A 76 4.85 -14.96 7.75
N ARG A 77 3.72 -14.33 8.09
CA ARG A 77 2.49 -15.03 8.48
C ARG A 77 1.85 -15.88 7.37
N LEU A 78 2.21 -15.65 6.11
CA LEU A 78 1.68 -16.42 4.97
C LEU A 78 2.56 -17.61 4.58
N ARG A 79 3.81 -17.64 5.07
CA ARG A 79 4.74 -18.74 4.86
C ARG A 79 4.66 -19.82 5.96
N ASP A 80 4.09 -19.45 7.10
CA ASP A 80 3.65 -20.37 8.15
C ASP A 80 2.36 -21.09 7.72
#